data_AF-A0A371JWP3-F1
#
_entry.id   AF-A0A371JWP3-F1
#
_cell.length_a   1.000
_cell.length_b   1.000
_cell.length_c   1.000
_cell.angle_alpha   90.00
_cell.angle_beta   90.00
_cell.angle_gamma   90.00
#
_symmetry.space_group_name_H-M   'P 1'
#
loop_
_entity.id
_entity.type
_entity.pdbx_description
1 polymer ?
#
loop_
_entity_poly.entity_id
_entity_poly.type
_entity_poly.pdbx_seq_one_letter_code
_entity_poly.pdbx_strand_id
1 'polypeptide(L)'
;MGAKSIARKGSSLESFMTFIRLAIAATCALQQIRSTDLVAFVTKSATHSMRRDELASATPAADTSDLRESRQGENRMPFLGLGAHVLVALFFAVHAVRSGQERYWLGILFMFPLLGSVIYALTIWLPEMRYTRQGRALVGGVKRALDPSRELREAQEAFADAATTDRRLRLADALLISGRASEAATHYESALKGIHADDADIQVKLAQALLECGHAPRARELLDDLIKRKPDYRSPEGHLTYARAVAAEGDRAKAREEFDALVGYSSGFEAHAYYAQALADWDERERASELCASALAKAKRLPAYARRMNKPALDRIGQLAKRLAAGEAGR
;
A
#
# COMPACT_ATOMS: atom_id res chain seq x y z
N MET A 1 -46.53 18.61 -35.37
CA MET A 1 -46.83 18.04 -34.02
C MET A 1 -45.50 17.70 -33.38
N GLY A 2 -45.06 18.21 -32.25
CA GLY A 2 -45.67 19.02 -31.20
C GLY A 2 -44.75 18.88 -29.98
N ALA A 3 -44.43 20.01 -29.36
CA ALA A 3 -43.49 20.16 -28.26
C ALA A 3 -43.82 19.28 -27.03
N LYS A 4 -42.87 18.45 -26.59
CA LYS A 4 -42.78 17.91 -25.21
C LYS A 4 -41.32 17.64 -24.82
N SER A 5 -40.47 18.64 -24.96
CA SER A 5 -39.23 18.77 -24.19
C SER A 5 -39.30 20.13 -23.51
N ILE A 6 -38.78 20.28 -22.29
CA ILE A 6 -38.92 21.44 -21.39
C ILE A 6 -40.15 21.36 -20.44
N ALA A 7 -40.22 20.33 -19.59
CA ALA A 7 -41.06 20.38 -18.38
C ALA A 7 -40.62 19.45 -17.23
N ARG A 8 -39.35 18.98 -17.19
CA ARG A 8 -38.83 18.14 -16.08
C ARG A 8 -37.50 18.61 -15.47
N LYS A 9 -36.98 19.78 -15.85
CA LYS A 9 -35.73 20.34 -15.30
C LYS A 9 -35.94 21.34 -14.16
N GLY A 10 -37.17 21.77 -13.92
CA GLY A 10 -37.51 22.70 -12.83
C GLY A 10 -37.59 22.03 -11.44
N SER A 11 -37.95 20.74 -11.36
CA SER A 11 -38.13 20.06 -10.07
C SER A 11 -36.82 19.79 -9.33
N SER A 12 -35.72 19.51 -10.05
CA SER A 12 -34.42 19.24 -9.43
C SER A 12 -33.80 20.47 -8.78
N LEU A 13 -34.03 21.66 -9.33
CA LEU A 13 -33.49 22.91 -8.80
C LEU A 13 -34.28 23.36 -7.57
N GLU A 14 -35.61 23.19 -7.59
CA GLU A 14 -36.44 23.46 -6.40
C GLU A 14 -36.19 22.46 -5.28
N SER A 15 -36.02 21.16 -5.59
CA SER A 15 -35.63 20.17 -4.58
C SER A 15 -34.26 20.48 -3.99
N PHE A 16 -33.30 20.95 -4.80
CA PHE A 16 -31.97 21.35 -4.34
C PHE A 16 -32.00 22.63 -3.48
N MET A 17 -32.77 23.65 -3.89
CA MET A 17 -32.96 24.86 -3.09
C MET A 17 -33.72 24.58 -1.78
N THR A 18 -34.65 23.63 -1.78
CA THR A 18 -35.35 23.18 -0.58
C THR A 18 -34.39 22.46 0.37
N PHE A 19 -33.49 21.63 -0.16
CA PHE A 19 -32.46 20.95 0.64
C PHE A 19 -31.46 21.94 1.25
N ILE A 20 -31.04 22.96 0.49
CA ILE A 20 -30.18 24.04 0.99
C ILE A 20 -30.88 24.83 2.09
N ARG A 21 -32.16 25.21 1.90
CA ARG A 21 -32.93 25.92 2.94
C ARG A 21 -33.10 25.07 4.20
N LEU A 22 -33.33 23.76 4.06
CA LEU A 22 -33.45 22.82 5.19
C LEU A 22 -32.12 22.64 5.92
N ALA A 23 -31.01 22.56 5.19
CA ALA A 23 -29.66 22.48 5.78
C ALA A 23 -29.26 23.78 6.49
N ILE A 24 -29.58 24.95 5.92
CA ILE A 24 -29.37 26.26 6.56
C ILE A 24 -30.22 26.36 7.82
N ALA A 25 -31.50 25.99 7.77
CA ALA A 25 -32.39 26.01 8.94
C ALA A 25 -31.92 25.06 10.05
N ALA A 26 -31.47 23.85 9.70
CA ALA A 26 -30.90 22.89 10.66
C ALA A 26 -29.61 23.42 11.32
N THR A 27 -28.75 24.06 10.54
CA THR A 27 -27.50 24.66 11.04
C THR A 27 -27.79 25.88 11.93
N CYS A 28 -28.78 26.70 11.55
CA CYS A 28 -29.21 27.85 12.35
C CYS A 28 -29.86 27.40 13.68
N ALA A 29 -30.68 26.34 13.66
CA ALA A 29 -31.27 25.77 14.87
C ALA A 29 -30.21 25.18 15.82
N LEU A 30 -29.21 24.48 15.28
CA LEU A 30 -28.07 23.97 16.05
C LEU A 30 -27.20 25.09 16.64
N GLN A 31 -27.09 26.23 15.94
CA GLN A 31 -26.33 27.39 16.39
C GLN A 31 -27.12 28.23 17.43
N GLN A 32 -28.45 28.28 17.32
CA GLN A 32 -29.33 28.95 18.29
C GLN A 32 -29.32 28.22 19.64
N ILE A 33 -29.41 26.88 19.65
CA ILE A 33 -29.33 26.04 20.86
C ILE A 33 -28.02 26.28 21.61
N ARG A 34 -26.90 26.44 20.89
CA ARG A 34 -25.59 26.70 21.48
C ARG A 34 -25.43 28.11 22.06
N SER A 35 -26.24 29.07 21.62
CA SER A 35 -26.18 30.48 22.05
C SER A 35 -26.99 30.76 23.32
N THR A 36 -28.13 30.08 23.52
CA THR A 36 -28.97 30.23 24.72
C THR A 36 -28.30 29.65 25.97
N ASP A 37 -27.56 28.54 25.82
CA ASP A 37 -26.82 27.92 26.94
C ASP A 37 -25.59 28.75 27.36
N LEU A 38 -24.96 29.45 26.41
CA LEU A 38 -23.78 30.28 26.68
C LEU A 38 -24.14 31.57 27.44
N VAL A 39 -25.27 32.22 27.09
CA VAL A 39 -25.74 33.44 27.77
C VAL A 39 -26.25 33.14 29.18
N ALA A 40 -26.92 32.00 29.39
CA ALA A 40 -27.36 31.54 30.71
C ALA A 40 -26.18 31.18 31.64
N PHE A 41 -25.09 30.63 31.09
CA PHE A 41 -23.87 30.32 31.85
C PHE A 41 -23.09 31.58 32.24
N VAL A 42 -22.94 32.55 31.32
CA VAL A 42 -22.19 33.80 31.58
C VAL A 42 -22.92 34.72 32.58
N THR A 43 -24.25 34.82 32.53
CA THR A 43 -25.03 35.65 33.48
C THR A 43 -25.06 35.07 34.90
N LYS A 44 -25.08 33.73 35.04
CA LYS A 44 -25.00 33.06 36.35
C LYS A 44 -23.62 33.13 36.99
N SER A 45 -22.55 33.27 36.19
CA SER A 45 -21.17 33.37 36.69
C SER A 45 -20.78 34.80 37.10
N ALA A 46 -21.40 35.84 36.52
CA ALA A 46 -21.06 37.25 36.79
C ALA A 46 -21.65 37.79 38.11
N THR A 47 -22.71 37.20 38.65
CA THR A 47 -23.34 37.64 39.92
C THR A 47 -22.70 37.05 41.18
N HIS A 48 -21.84 36.03 41.05
CA HIS A 48 -21.17 35.41 42.20
C HIS A 48 -19.77 35.99 42.49
N SER A 49 -19.19 36.76 41.56
CA SER A 49 -17.79 37.22 41.64
C SER A 49 -17.60 38.58 42.33
N MET A 50 -18.66 39.31 42.70
CA MET A 50 -18.57 40.71 43.15
C MET A 50 -18.89 40.94 44.64
N ARG A 51 -18.79 39.89 45.49
CA ARG A 51 -19.14 39.97 46.92
C ARG A 51 -18.09 39.35 47.87
N ARG A 52 -16.82 39.30 47.47
CA ARG A 52 -15.75 38.71 48.30
C ARG A 52 -14.54 39.61 48.60
N ASP A 53 -14.54 40.86 48.14
CA ASP A 53 -13.39 41.76 48.31
C ASP A 53 -13.50 42.75 49.48
N GLU A 54 -14.47 42.58 50.40
CA GLU A 54 -14.71 43.54 51.49
C GLU A 54 -14.53 42.97 52.91
N LEU A 55 -13.79 41.87 53.10
CA LEU A 55 -13.46 41.39 54.45
C LEU A 55 -12.07 40.72 54.51
N ALA A 56 -11.03 41.51 54.33
CA ALA A 56 -9.65 41.10 54.62
C ALA A 56 -8.86 42.25 55.25
N SER A 57 -9.16 42.57 56.51
CA SER A 57 -8.31 43.39 57.37
C SER A 57 -8.25 42.77 58.78
N ALA A 58 -7.23 41.94 59.03
CA ALA A 58 -6.63 41.73 60.37
C ALA A 58 -5.48 40.70 60.33
N THR A 59 -4.23 41.21 60.31
CA THR A 59 -3.03 40.77 61.09
C THR A 59 -2.41 39.35 60.90
N PRO A 60 -1.12 39.14 61.29
CA PRO A 60 -0.13 38.53 60.40
C PRO A 60 0.52 37.21 60.88
N ALA A 61 1.43 36.71 60.03
CA ALA A 61 2.56 35.79 60.25
C ALA A 61 2.29 34.27 60.20
N ALA A 62 2.73 33.63 59.11
CA ALA A 62 3.41 32.33 59.15
C ALA A 62 4.03 31.98 57.78
N ASP A 63 5.27 31.53 57.86
CA ASP A 63 6.16 30.94 56.87
C ASP A 63 5.55 29.73 56.12
N THR A 64 5.67 29.69 54.79
CA THR A 64 5.45 28.49 53.95
C THR A 64 6.24 28.59 52.63
N SER A 65 7.56 28.54 52.70
CA SER A 65 8.44 28.42 51.53
C SER A 65 8.53 27.01 50.93
N ASP A 66 7.51 26.14 51.06
CA ASP A 66 7.72 24.70 50.77
C ASP A 66 6.57 23.93 50.09
N LEU A 67 5.57 24.59 49.51
CA LEU A 67 4.48 23.88 48.82
C LEU A 67 4.00 24.58 47.55
N ARG A 68 4.69 24.35 46.42
CA ARG A 68 4.08 24.02 45.10
C ARG A 68 5.06 24.24 43.95
N GLU A 69 6.10 23.42 43.96
CA GLU A 69 6.85 23.00 42.78
C GLU A 69 6.02 22.04 41.90
N SER A 70 4.76 22.39 41.57
CA SER A 70 3.82 21.48 40.87
C SER A 70 2.80 22.19 39.97
N ARG A 71 3.30 23.07 39.09
CA ARG A 71 2.53 23.55 37.92
C ARG A 71 3.41 23.83 36.70
N GLN A 72 4.29 22.89 36.37
CA GLN A 72 4.62 22.66 34.96
C GLN A 72 3.44 21.91 34.33
N GLY A 73 2.92 22.40 33.21
CA GLY A 73 1.88 21.69 32.47
C GLY A 73 1.04 22.60 31.59
N GLU A 74 1.40 22.62 30.30
CA GLU A 74 0.42 22.43 29.23
C GLU A 74 -0.53 23.61 28.93
N ASN A 75 -0.15 24.50 28.01
CA ASN A 75 -1.02 24.69 26.84
C ASN A 75 -0.31 25.27 25.61
N ARG A 76 -0.43 24.50 24.53
CA ARG A 76 0.00 24.77 23.16
C ARG A 76 -0.89 25.86 22.57
N MET A 77 -0.30 26.88 21.94
CA MET A 77 -1.04 27.91 21.22
C MET A 77 -1.74 27.32 19.98
N PRO A 78 -3.09 27.34 19.87
CA PRO A 78 -3.84 26.75 18.76
C PRO A 78 -4.03 27.72 17.57
N PHE A 79 -3.01 28.50 17.23
CA PHE A 79 -3.13 29.57 16.19
C PHE A 79 -2.30 29.32 14.92
N LEU A 80 -1.36 28.37 14.93
CA LEU A 80 -0.54 28.03 13.76
C LEU A 80 -1.29 27.28 12.66
N GLY A 81 -2.42 26.64 12.98
CA GLY A 81 -3.24 25.90 12.01
C GLY A 81 -4.08 26.80 11.11
N LEU A 82 -4.51 27.98 11.56
CA LEU A 82 -5.45 28.82 10.82
C LEU A 82 -4.78 29.51 9.60
N GLY A 83 -3.50 29.88 9.71
CA GLY A 83 -2.76 30.56 8.64
C GLY A 83 -2.40 29.66 7.45
N ALA A 84 -2.13 28.37 7.68
CA ALA A 84 -1.77 27.43 6.61
C ALA A 84 -2.94 27.19 5.63
N HIS A 85 -4.18 27.18 6.14
CA HIS A 85 -5.38 26.99 5.30
C HIS A 85 -5.65 28.20 4.41
N VAL A 86 -5.31 29.41 4.87
CA VAL A 86 -5.44 30.65 4.07
C VAL A 86 -4.46 30.65 2.91
N LEU A 87 -3.22 30.20 3.10
CA LEU A 87 -2.21 30.12 2.03
C LEU A 87 -2.58 29.08 0.96
N VAL A 88 -3.10 27.93 1.38
CA VAL A 88 -3.61 26.90 0.46
C VAL A 88 -4.82 27.43 -0.31
N ALA A 89 -5.80 28.04 0.38
CA ALA A 89 -6.96 28.64 -0.25
C ALA A 89 -6.57 29.74 -1.25
N LEU A 90 -5.59 30.58 -0.91
CA LEU A 90 -5.08 31.65 -1.78
C LEU A 90 -4.39 31.11 -3.03
N PHE A 91 -3.56 30.07 -2.89
CA PHE A 91 -2.91 29.41 -4.03
C PHE A 91 -3.93 28.81 -5.01
N PHE A 92 -4.94 28.12 -4.48
CA PHE A 92 -5.99 27.53 -5.29
C PHE A 92 -6.94 28.57 -5.90
N ALA A 93 -7.23 29.66 -5.19
CA ALA A 93 -8.01 30.78 -5.74
C ALA A 93 -7.29 31.44 -6.92
N VAL A 94 -5.98 31.68 -6.81
CA VAL A 94 -5.16 32.24 -7.89
C VAL A 94 -5.09 31.29 -9.09
N HIS A 95 -4.96 29.98 -8.86
CA HIS A 95 -4.97 28.98 -9.92
C HIS A 95 -6.32 28.88 -10.64
N ALA A 96 -7.42 28.92 -9.90
CA ALA A 96 -8.79 28.87 -10.42
C ALA A 96 -9.15 30.10 -11.28
N VAL A 97 -8.73 31.30 -10.87
CA VAL A 97 -8.90 32.53 -11.67
C VAL A 97 -8.09 32.47 -12.96
N ARG A 98 -6.91 31.83 -12.94
CA ARG A 98 -6.05 31.67 -14.13
C ARG A 98 -6.55 30.61 -15.12
N SER A 99 -7.38 29.67 -14.69
CA SER A 99 -7.86 28.53 -15.49
C SER A 99 -9.27 28.73 -16.09
N GLY A 100 -9.91 29.89 -15.85
CA GLY A 100 -11.09 30.33 -16.60
C GLY A 100 -12.37 29.53 -16.37
N GLN A 101 -12.43 28.71 -15.31
CA GLN A 101 -13.58 27.83 -15.02
C GLN A 101 -14.72 28.53 -14.28
N GLU A 102 -15.92 27.94 -14.40
CA GLU A 102 -17.19 28.57 -14.04
C GLU A 102 -17.26 28.99 -12.55
N ARG A 103 -17.57 30.28 -12.33
CA ARG A 103 -17.39 31.03 -11.08
C ARG A 103 -18.11 30.46 -9.84
N TYR A 104 -19.03 29.51 -10.00
CA TYR A 104 -19.73 28.86 -8.88
C TYR A 104 -18.85 27.85 -8.12
N TRP A 105 -17.81 27.28 -8.75
CA TRP A 105 -16.89 26.35 -8.09
C TRP A 105 -16.06 27.03 -7.00
N LEU A 106 -15.76 28.32 -7.17
CA LEU A 106 -15.09 29.14 -6.17
C LEU A 106 -15.91 29.26 -4.87
N GLY A 107 -17.25 29.33 -4.99
CA GLY A 107 -18.15 29.36 -3.83
C GLY A 107 -18.15 28.05 -3.04
N ILE A 108 -18.10 26.90 -3.74
CA ILE A 108 -18.06 25.56 -3.11
C ILE A 108 -16.72 25.34 -2.38
N LEU A 109 -15.62 25.79 -2.98
CA LEU A 109 -14.28 25.67 -2.41
C LEU A 109 -14.09 26.55 -1.16
N PHE A 110 -14.77 27.70 -1.11
CA PHE A 110 -14.71 28.63 0.01
C PHE A 110 -15.56 28.18 1.22
N MET A 111 -16.73 27.58 0.97
CA MET A 111 -17.61 27.08 2.03
C MET A 111 -17.11 25.76 2.64
N PHE A 112 -16.52 24.87 1.83
CA PHE A 112 -16.02 23.56 2.31
C PHE A 112 -14.68 23.20 1.65
N PRO A 113 -13.54 23.70 2.15
CA PRO A 113 -12.23 23.51 1.54
C PRO A 113 -11.80 22.04 1.43
N LEU A 114 -12.14 21.23 2.45
CA LEU A 114 -11.82 19.80 2.50
C LEU A 114 -12.71 18.96 1.58
N LEU A 115 -14.00 19.31 1.48
CA LEU A 115 -14.93 18.54 0.64
C LEU A 115 -14.81 18.94 -0.84
N GLY A 116 -14.57 20.23 -1.12
CA GLY A 116 -14.32 20.74 -2.46
C GLY A 116 -13.04 20.15 -3.08
N SER A 117 -11.97 19.98 -2.30
CA SER A 117 -10.73 19.36 -2.76
C SER A 117 -10.88 17.86 -3.05
N VAL A 118 -11.64 17.12 -2.23
CA VAL A 118 -11.94 15.69 -2.48
C VAL A 118 -12.82 15.52 -3.71
N ILE A 119 -13.88 16.31 -3.86
CA ILE A 119 -14.76 16.22 -5.04
C ILE A 119 -13.98 16.60 -6.30
N TYR A 120 -13.19 17.68 -6.28
CA TYR A 120 -12.35 18.10 -7.40
C TYR A 120 -11.29 17.03 -7.77
N ALA A 121 -10.65 16.43 -6.76
CA ALA A 121 -9.71 15.35 -6.97
C ALA A 121 -10.36 14.12 -7.63
N LEU A 122 -11.60 13.78 -7.26
CA LEU A 122 -12.31 12.62 -7.79
C LEU A 122 -12.97 12.85 -9.16
N THR A 123 -13.53 14.04 -9.39
CA THR A 123 -14.32 14.33 -10.60
C THR A 123 -13.52 14.93 -11.74
N ILE A 124 -12.42 15.64 -11.46
CA ILE A 124 -11.63 16.35 -12.47
C ILE A 124 -10.21 15.78 -12.54
N TRP A 125 -9.48 15.67 -11.42
CA TRP A 125 -8.09 15.18 -11.44
C TRP A 125 -7.94 13.67 -11.73
N LEU A 126 -8.83 12.84 -11.16
CA LEU A 126 -8.82 11.39 -11.36
C LEU A 126 -9.09 10.95 -12.81
N PRO A 127 -10.08 11.51 -13.54
CA PRO A 127 -10.25 11.20 -14.96
C PRO A 127 -9.07 11.67 -15.80
N GLU A 128 -8.51 12.86 -15.58
CA GLU A 128 -7.38 13.40 -16.36
C GLU A 128 -6.12 12.52 -16.27
N MET A 129 -5.83 11.97 -15.09
CA MET A 129 -4.72 11.02 -14.91
C MET A 129 -4.96 9.66 -15.57
N ARG A 130 -6.22 9.24 -15.77
CA ARG A 130 -6.53 7.98 -16.47
C ARG A 130 -6.19 8.03 -17.97
N TYR A 131 -6.03 9.23 -18.54
CA TYR A 131 -5.69 9.41 -19.96
C TYR A 131 -4.18 9.50 -20.25
N THR A 132 -3.31 9.62 -19.25
CA THR A 132 -1.85 9.59 -19.46
C THR A 132 -1.27 8.17 -19.29
N ARG A 133 -0.28 7.81 -20.13
CA ARG A 133 0.42 6.50 -20.08
C ARG A 133 0.99 6.16 -18.69
N GLN A 134 1.37 7.18 -17.92
CA GLN A 134 1.96 7.05 -16.58
C GLN A 134 0.90 6.76 -15.50
N GLY A 135 -0.29 7.35 -15.59
CA GLY A 135 -1.41 7.08 -14.67
C GLY A 135 -2.00 5.69 -14.84
N ARG A 136 -2.06 5.16 -16.07
CA ARG A 136 -2.46 3.75 -16.32
C ARG A 136 -1.48 2.73 -15.72
N ALA A 137 -0.19 3.00 -15.73
CA ALA A 137 0.82 2.11 -15.15
C ALA A 137 0.80 2.13 -13.60
N LEU A 138 0.58 3.30 -13.00
CA LEU A 138 0.41 3.44 -11.54
C LEU A 138 -0.89 2.79 -11.06
N VAL A 139 -2.02 3.05 -11.74
CA VAL A 139 -3.31 2.41 -11.40
C VAL A 139 -3.28 0.91 -11.73
N GLY A 140 -2.60 0.48 -12.78
CA GLY A 140 -2.44 -0.95 -13.10
C GLY A 140 -1.58 -1.70 -12.09
N GLY A 141 -0.46 -1.12 -11.64
CA GLY A 141 0.38 -1.69 -10.60
C GLY A 141 -0.29 -1.71 -9.22
N VAL A 142 -1.03 -0.64 -8.89
CA VAL A 142 -1.85 -0.58 -7.66
C VAL A 142 -3.05 -1.53 -7.74
N LYS A 143 -3.70 -1.69 -8.90
CA LYS A 143 -4.81 -2.64 -9.09
C LYS A 143 -4.37 -4.11 -9.05
N ARG A 144 -3.21 -4.45 -9.63
CA ARG A 144 -2.65 -5.81 -9.52
C ARG A 144 -2.21 -6.15 -8.10
N ALA A 145 -1.70 -5.16 -7.37
CA ALA A 145 -1.38 -5.32 -5.96
C ALA A 145 -2.64 -5.34 -5.06
N LEU A 146 -3.74 -4.68 -5.46
CA LEU A 146 -4.99 -4.67 -4.68
C LEU A 146 -5.90 -5.88 -4.91
N ASP A 147 -5.91 -6.51 -6.09
CA ASP A 147 -6.73 -7.69 -6.36
C ASP A 147 -5.96 -8.81 -7.11
N PRO A 148 -5.05 -9.53 -6.44
CA PRO A 148 -4.55 -10.82 -6.93
C PRO A 148 -5.70 -11.82 -7.21
N SER A 149 -6.82 -11.65 -6.50
CA SER A 149 -8.08 -12.37 -6.65
C SER A 149 -8.70 -12.21 -8.04
N ARG A 150 -8.47 -11.09 -8.72
CA ARG A 150 -9.07 -10.79 -10.02
C ARG A 150 -8.41 -11.58 -11.14
N GLU A 151 -7.08 -11.61 -11.20
CA GLU A 151 -6.37 -12.40 -12.22
C GLU A 151 -6.69 -13.89 -12.06
N LEU A 152 -6.80 -14.37 -10.82
CA LEU A 152 -7.25 -15.73 -10.55
C LEU A 152 -8.68 -15.98 -11.05
N ARG A 153 -9.62 -15.08 -10.75
CA ARG A 153 -11.01 -15.21 -11.23
C ARG A 153 -11.10 -15.21 -12.75
N GLU A 154 -10.41 -14.29 -13.42
CA GLU A 154 -10.38 -14.22 -14.89
C GLU A 154 -9.78 -15.50 -15.49
N ALA A 155 -8.73 -16.06 -14.89
CA ALA A 155 -8.12 -17.31 -15.33
C ALA A 155 -9.04 -18.53 -15.09
N GLN A 156 -9.79 -18.54 -13.98
CA GLN A 156 -10.78 -19.58 -13.67
C GLN A 156 -11.95 -19.55 -14.65
N GLU A 157 -12.50 -18.37 -14.93
CA GLU A 157 -13.57 -18.17 -15.91
C GLU A 157 -13.11 -18.63 -17.30
N ALA A 158 -11.93 -18.19 -17.74
CA ALA A 158 -11.37 -18.61 -19.03
C ALA A 158 -11.17 -20.13 -19.10
N PHE A 159 -10.71 -20.78 -18.03
CA PHE A 159 -10.55 -22.23 -18.00
C PHE A 159 -11.90 -22.97 -18.03
N ALA A 160 -12.93 -22.44 -17.35
CA ALA A 160 -14.29 -22.98 -17.37
C ALA A 160 -14.92 -22.87 -18.78
N ASP A 161 -14.65 -21.78 -19.49
CA ASP A 161 -15.11 -21.59 -20.87
C ASP A 161 -14.46 -22.59 -21.84
N ALA A 162 -13.17 -22.86 -21.70
CA ALA A 162 -12.48 -23.89 -22.47
C ALA A 162 -11.25 -24.45 -21.74
N ALA A 163 -11.23 -25.76 -21.54
CA ALA A 163 -10.17 -26.47 -20.82
C ALA A 163 -8.92 -26.77 -21.67
N THR A 164 -8.40 -25.78 -22.40
CA THR A 164 -7.17 -25.91 -23.20
C THR A 164 -5.90 -25.90 -22.31
N THR A 165 -4.79 -26.43 -22.80
CA THR A 165 -3.50 -26.43 -22.06
C THR A 165 -3.04 -25.03 -21.68
N ASP A 166 -3.05 -24.06 -22.61
CA ASP A 166 -2.64 -22.67 -22.33
C ASP A 166 -3.49 -22.05 -21.22
N ARG A 167 -4.83 -22.21 -21.28
CA ARG A 167 -5.73 -21.72 -20.23
C ARG A 167 -5.48 -22.41 -18.88
N ARG A 168 -5.17 -23.71 -18.89
CA ARG A 168 -4.78 -24.45 -17.67
C ARG A 168 -3.49 -23.91 -17.06
N LEU A 169 -2.47 -23.63 -17.89
CA LEU A 169 -1.20 -23.08 -17.43
C LEU A 169 -1.39 -21.68 -16.84
N ARG A 170 -2.20 -20.82 -17.48
CA ARG A 170 -2.52 -19.49 -16.93
C ARG A 170 -3.25 -19.56 -15.60
N LEU A 171 -4.18 -20.51 -15.46
CA LEU A 171 -4.85 -20.77 -14.18
C LEU A 171 -3.86 -21.23 -13.11
N ALA A 172 -2.95 -22.16 -13.46
CA ALA A 172 -1.91 -22.63 -12.55
C ALA A 172 -0.95 -21.50 -12.11
N ASP A 173 -0.53 -20.64 -13.03
CA ASP A 173 0.30 -19.46 -12.75
C ASP A 173 -0.43 -18.51 -11.76
N ALA A 174 -1.70 -18.22 -12.01
CA ALA A 174 -2.51 -17.35 -11.14
C ALA A 174 -2.73 -17.96 -9.75
N LEU A 175 -2.96 -19.28 -9.67
CA LEU A 175 -3.07 -20.01 -8.42
C LEU A 175 -1.77 -19.93 -7.61
N LEU A 176 -0.61 -20.12 -8.27
CA LEU A 176 0.69 -20.04 -7.61
C LEU A 176 0.95 -18.65 -7.02
N ILE A 177 0.67 -17.59 -7.79
CA ILE A 177 0.80 -16.19 -7.33
C ILE A 177 -0.15 -15.90 -6.15
N SER A 178 -1.34 -16.50 -6.15
CA SER A 178 -2.32 -16.35 -5.05
C SER A 178 -1.98 -17.15 -3.78
N GLY A 179 -0.86 -17.88 -3.76
CA GLY A 179 -0.44 -18.73 -2.64
C GLY A 179 -1.13 -20.10 -2.59
N ARG A 180 -1.93 -20.46 -3.61
CA ARG A 180 -2.62 -21.75 -3.74
C ARG A 180 -1.73 -22.76 -4.49
N ALA A 181 -0.52 -22.98 -3.97
CA ALA A 181 0.50 -23.77 -4.64
C ALA A 181 0.09 -25.23 -4.89
N SER A 182 -0.66 -25.85 -3.97
CA SER A 182 -1.09 -27.25 -4.10
C SER A 182 -2.02 -27.47 -5.31
N GLU A 183 -2.97 -26.55 -5.49
CA GLU A 183 -3.87 -26.59 -6.65
C GLU A 183 -3.12 -26.26 -7.95
N ALA A 184 -2.19 -25.29 -7.91
CA ALA A 184 -1.33 -24.99 -9.04
C ALA A 184 -0.53 -26.23 -9.50
N ALA A 185 0.06 -26.98 -8.56
CA ALA A 185 0.80 -28.20 -8.85
C ALA A 185 -0.07 -29.24 -9.58
N THR A 186 -1.32 -29.44 -9.15
CA THR A 186 -2.25 -30.37 -9.80
C THR A 186 -2.56 -29.96 -11.24
N HIS A 187 -2.71 -28.66 -11.50
CA HIS A 187 -2.92 -28.16 -12.86
C HIS A 187 -1.66 -28.30 -13.74
N TYR A 188 -0.46 -28.08 -13.21
CA TYR A 188 0.78 -28.32 -13.94
C TYR A 188 1.01 -29.81 -14.23
N GLU A 189 0.83 -30.69 -13.26
CA GLU A 189 0.91 -32.15 -13.46
C GLU A 189 -0.07 -32.61 -14.53
N SER A 190 -1.28 -32.05 -14.54
CA SER A 190 -2.27 -32.34 -15.58
C SER A 190 -1.89 -31.76 -16.95
N ALA A 191 -1.17 -30.64 -16.99
CA ALA A 191 -0.68 -30.05 -18.23
C ALA A 191 0.47 -30.87 -18.84
N LEU A 192 1.28 -31.53 -18.01
CA LEU A 192 2.34 -32.47 -18.43
C LEU A 192 1.81 -33.83 -18.91
N LYS A 193 0.49 -34.04 -18.99
CA LYS A 193 -0.06 -35.29 -19.56
C LYS A 193 -0.16 -35.17 -21.09
N GLY A 194 0.22 -36.24 -21.79
CA GLY A 194 0.10 -36.32 -23.24
C GLY A 194 1.23 -35.60 -23.98
N ILE A 195 0.89 -34.68 -24.88
CA ILE A 195 1.83 -34.07 -25.84
C ILE A 195 2.90 -33.21 -25.15
N HIS A 196 2.64 -32.67 -23.97
CA HIS A 196 3.56 -31.81 -23.22
C HIS A 196 4.34 -32.53 -22.12
N ALA A 197 4.41 -33.87 -22.14
CA ALA A 197 5.07 -34.64 -21.07
C ALA A 197 6.53 -34.24 -20.81
N ASP A 198 7.24 -33.91 -21.88
CA ASP A 198 8.66 -33.51 -21.82
C ASP A 198 8.86 -31.98 -21.88
N ASP A 199 7.82 -31.18 -21.69
CA ASP A 199 7.94 -29.72 -21.71
C ASP A 199 8.74 -29.22 -20.50
N ALA A 200 9.93 -28.67 -20.76
CA ALA A 200 10.87 -28.24 -19.72
C ALA A 200 10.36 -27.04 -18.93
N ASP A 201 9.68 -26.10 -19.60
CA ASP A 201 9.19 -24.88 -18.95
C ASP A 201 8.04 -25.21 -17.99
N ILE A 202 7.17 -26.14 -18.38
CA ILE A 202 6.09 -26.63 -17.50
C ILE A 202 6.67 -27.44 -16.32
N GLN A 203 7.72 -28.24 -16.55
CA GLN A 203 8.41 -28.97 -15.47
C GLN A 203 9.05 -28.02 -14.46
N VAL A 204 9.67 -26.91 -14.89
CA VAL A 204 10.19 -25.87 -13.98
C VAL A 204 9.07 -25.23 -13.15
N LYS A 205 7.95 -24.88 -13.78
CA LYS A 205 6.79 -24.31 -13.07
C LYS A 205 6.18 -25.29 -12.06
N LEU A 206 6.13 -26.58 -12.40
CA LEU A 206 5.71 -27.62 -11.46
C LEU A 206 6.68 -27.72 -10.27
N ALA A 207 7.99 -27.72 -10.51
CA ALA A 207 8.99 -27.75 -9.45
C ALA A 207 8.85 -26.55 -8.50
N GLN A 208 8.59 -25.36 -9.06
CA GLN A 208 8.32 -24.16 -8.27
C GLN A 208 7.07 -24.35 -7.40
N ALA A 209 5.96 -24.82 -7.97
CA ALA A 209 4.74 -25.09 -7.20
C ALA A 209 4.96 -26.13 -6.08
N LEU A 210 5.68 -27.22 -6.37
CA LEU A 210 6.02 -28.24 -5.38
C LEU A 210 6.86 -27.69 -4.23
N LEU A 211 7.82 -26.81 -4.53
CA LEU A 211 8.63 -26.14 -3.52
C LEU A 211 7.77 -25.25 -2.62
N GLU A 212 6.87 -24.45 -3.18
CA GLU A 212 5.96 -23.60 -2.40
C GLU A 212 4.95 -24.43 -1.56
N CYS A 213 4.66 -25.67 -1.95
CA CYS A 213 3.89 -26.64 -1.14
C CYS A 213 4.69 -27.26 0.02
N GLY A 214 6.00 -26.99 0.12
CA GLY A 214 6.89 -27.64 1.09
C GLY A 214 7.41 -29.01 0.64
N HIS A 215 7.19 -29.42 -0.61
CA HIS A 215 7.71 -30.67 -1.16
C HIS A 215 9.07 -30.46 -1.85
N ALA A 216 10.04 -29.93 -1.11
CA ALA A 216 11.39 -29.65 -1.63
C ALA A 216 12.09 -30.87 -2.27
N PRO A 217 12.07 -32.08 -1.66
CA PRO A 217 12.68 -33.27 -2.27
C PRO A 217 12.13 -33.59 -3.66
N ARG A 218 10.80 -33.51 -3.82
CA ARG A 218 10.15 -33.81 -5.09
C ARG A 218 10.46 -32.74 -6.15
N ALA A 219 10.55 -31.47 -5.74
CA ALA A 219 10.95 -30.39 -6.63
C ALA A 219 12.39 -30.57 -7.13
N ARG A 220 13.31 -30.94 -6.22
CA ARG A 220 14.70 -31.25 -6.56
C ARG A 220 14.81 -32.44 -7.51
N GLU A 221 14.16 -33.56 -7.20
CA GLU A 221 14.16 -34.77 -8.04
C GLU A 221 13.69 -34.45 -9.46
N LEU A 222 12.59 -33.70 -9.60
CA LEU A 222 12.05 -33.29 -10.90
C LEU A 222 13.07 -32.46 -11.72
N LEU A 223 13.79 -31.55 -11.06
CA LEU A 223 14.79 -30.70 -11.71
C LEU A 223 16.09 -31.45 -12.02
N ASP A 224 16.55 -32.33 -11.13
CA ASP A 224 17.70 -33.21 -11.38
C ASP A 224 17.44 -34.08 -12.62
N ASP A 225 16.24 -34.64 -12.73
CA ASP A 225 15.81 -35.42 -13.87
C ASP A 225 15.69 -34.60 -15.16
N LEU A 226 15.18 -33.36 -15.07
CA LEU A 226 15.15 -32.44 -16.20
C LEU A 226 16.57 -32.11 -16.69
N ILE A 227 17.50 -31.82 -15.79
CA ILE A 227 18.91 -31.52 -16.12
C ILE A 227 19.57 -32.72 -16.80
N LYS A 228 19.34 -33.95 -16.31
CA LYS A 228 19.86 -35.18 -16.92
C LYS A 228 19.34 -35.39 -18.34
N ARG A 229 18.04 -35.18 -18.56
CA ARG A 229 17.40 -35.38 -19.87
C ARG A 229 17.72 -34.26 -20.87
N LYS A 230 17.85 -33.03 -20.39
CA LYS A 230 18.04 -31.82 -21.21
C LYS A 230 19.20 -30.98 -20.68
N PRO A 231 20.46 -31.44 -20.85
CA PRO A 231 21.63 -30.75 -20.31
C PRO A 231 21.89 -29.38 -20.92
N ASP A 232 21.27 -29.04 -22.06
CA ASP A 232 21.37 -27.73 -22.71
C ASP A 232 20.27 -26.75 -22.26
N TYR A 233 19.24 -27.24 -21.55
CA TYR A 233 18.18 -26.37 -21.05
C TYR A 233 18.72 -25.47 -19.93
N ARG A 234 18.50 -24.17 -20.06
CA ARG A 234 18.94 -23.16 -19.10
C ARG A 234 17.75 -22.26 -18.76
N SER A 235 17.33 -22.30 -17.52
CA SER A 235 16.35 -21.38 -16.95
C SER A 235 16.90 -20.81 -15.64
N PRO A 236 17.10 -19.48 -15.55
CA PRO A 236 17.46 -18.83 -14.29
C PRO A 236 16.44 -19.10 -13.18
N GLU A 237 15.15 -19.17 -13.52
CA GLU A 237 14.06 -19.49 -12.60
C GLU A 237 14.13 -20.95 -12.11
N GLY A 238 14.42 -21.89 -13.01
CA GLY A 238 14.64 -23.30 -12.68
C GLY A 238 15.85 -23.50 -11.76
N HIS A 239 16.97 -22.84 -12.07
CA HIS A 239 18.16 -22.87 -11.22
C HIS A 239 17.88 -22.24 -9.84
N LEU A 240 17.18 -21.10 -9.77
CA LEU A 240 16.78 -20.51 -8.48
C LEU A 240 15.89 -21.47 -7.67
N THR A 241 14.95 -22.14 -8.33
CA THR A 241 14.07 -23.13 -7.68
C THR A 241 14.87 -24.32 -7.16
N TYR A 242 15.86 -24.79 -7.93
CA TYR A 242 16.78 -25.86 -7.52
C TYR A 242 17.57 -25.48 -6.27
N ALA A 243 18.23 -24.32 -6.28
CA ALA A 243 19.02 -23.83 -5.14
C ALA A 243 18.16 -23.71 -3.87
N ARG A 244 16.92 -23.21 -4.00
CA ARG A 244 15.97 -23.13 -2.88
C ARG A 244 15.52 -24.51 -2.38
N ALA A 245 15.30 -25.48 -3.27
CA ALA A 245 14.92 -26.84 -2.88
C ALA A 245 16.06 -27.52 -2.10
N VAL A 246 17.29 -27.43 -2.59
CA VAL A 246 18.49 -27.94 -1.91
C VAL A 246 18.69 -27.28 -0.55
N ALA A 247 18.47 -25.96 -0.45
CA ALA A 247 18.53 -25.25 0.82
C ALA A 247 17.47 -25.72 1.82
N ALA A 248 16.24 -25.97 1.36
CA ALA A 248 15.14 -26.46 2.17
C ALA A 248 15.34 -27.90 2.66
N GLU A 249 16.07 -28.73 1.91
CA GLU A 249 16.49 -30.08 2.33
C GLU A 249 17.61 -30.06 3.37
N GLY A 250 18.28 -28.92 3.56
CA GLY A 250 19.34 -28.74 4.55
C GLY A 250 20.77 -28.98 4.03
N ASP A 251 20.96 -29.24 2.74
CA ASP A 251 22.29 -29.34 2.13
C ASP A 251 22.87 -27.94 1.89
N ARG A 252 23.40 -27.35 2.97
CA ARG A 252 23.91 -25.97 2.97
C ARG A 252 25.10 -25.79 2.03
N ALA A 253 25.96 -26.80 1.91
CA ALA A 253 27.17 -26.70 1.11
C ALA A 253 26.81 -26.58 -0.38
N LYS A 254 25.96 -27.47 -0.87
CA LYS A 254 25.49 -27.43 -2.25
C LYS A 254 24.63 -26.20 -2.53
N ALA A 255 23.71 -25.86 -1.62
CA ALA A 255 22.88 -24.67 -1.79
C ALA A 255 23.71 -23.38 -1.95
N ARG A 256 24.82 -23.24 -1.21
CA ARG A 256 25.74 -22.10 -1.36
C ARG A 256 26.34 -22.03 -2.75
N GLU A 257 26.86 -23.14 -3.26
CA GLU A 257 27.46 -23.19 -4.60
C GLU A 257 26.47 -22.70 -5.67
N GLU A 258 25.24 -23.23 -5.63
CA GLU A 258 24.19 -22.86 -6.59
C GLU A 258 23.77 -21.39 -6.43
N PHE A 259 23.62 -20.89 -5.19
CA PHE A 259 23.29 -19.49 -4.94
C PHE A 259 24.41 -18.52 -5.33
N ASP A 260 25.67 -18.86 -5.08
CA ASP A 260 26.83 -18.07 -5.47
C ASP A 260 26.91 -17.97 -7.00
N ALA A 261 26.68 -19.08 -7.71
CA ALA A 261 26.57 -19.10 -9.16
C ALA A 261 25.43 -18.16 -9.63
N LEU A 262 24.23 -18.30 -9.07
CA LEU A 262 23.07 -17.47 -9.39
C LEU A 262 23.31 -15.98 -9.18
N VAL A 263 23.92 -15.59 -8.07
CA VAL A 263 24.25 -14.18 -7.77
C VAL A 263 25.28 -13.63 -8.78
N GLY A 264 26.18 -14.49 -9.26
CA GLY A 264 27.18 -14.14 -10.26
C GLY A 264 26.60 -13.79 -11.64
N TYR A 265 25.74 -14.64 -12.20
CA TYR A 265 25.23 -14.45 -13.57
C TYR A 265 23.84 -13.80 -13.65
N SER A 266 23.01 -13.90 -12.62
CA SER A 266 21.64 -13.39 -12.68
C SER A 266 21.61 -11.86 -12.62
N SER A 267 20.89 -11.24 -13.55
CA SER A 267 20.66 -9.80 -13.56
C SER A 267 19.61 -9.34 -12.52
N GLY A 268 18.84 -10.27 -11.95
CA GLY A 268 17.79 -10.00 -10.98
C GLY A 268 18.27 -10.00 -9.53
N PHE A 269 17.43 -9.48 -8.64
CA PHE A 269 17.69 -9.49 -7.18
C PHE A 269 16.97 -10.62 -6.44
N GLU A 270 16.18 -11.43 -7.13
CA GLU A 270 15.47 -12.56 -6.53
C GLU A 270 16.42 -13.57 -5.87
N ALA A 271 17.47 -13.99 -6.59
CA ALA A 271 18.50 -14.86 -6.03
C ALA A 271 19.19 -14.25 -4.80
N HIS A 272 19.48 -12.95 -4.81
CA HIS A 272 20.07 -12.26 -3.67
C HIS A 272 19.14 -12.27 -2.46
N ALA A 273 17.83 -12.08 -2.66
CA ALA A 273 16.84 -12.07 -1.60
C ALA A 273 16.71 -13.44 -0.94
N TYR A 274 16.56 -14.51 -1.74
CA TYR A 274 16.45 -15.87 -1.22
C TYR A 274 17.76 -16.35 -0.57
N TYR A 275 18.91 -16.04 -1.17
CA TYR A 275 20.19 -16.44 -0.61
C TYR A 275 20.49 -15.73 0.71
N ALA A 276 20.24 -14.42 0.80
CA ALA A 276 20.40 -13.69 2.05
C ALA A 276 19.48 -14.23 3.16
N GLN A 277 18.24 -14.62 2.80
CA GLN A 277 17.33 -15.27 3.75
C GLN A 277 17.88 -16.63 4.20
N ALA A 278 18.35 -17.46 3.27
CA ALA A 278 18.95 -18.76 3.60
C ALA A 278 20.18 -18.62 4.52
N LEU A 279 21.06 -17.65 4.25
CA LEU A 279 22.22 -17.35 5.10
C LEU A 279 21.78 -16.93 6.51
N ALA A 280 20.73 -16.11 6.63
CA ALA A 280 20.17 -15.74 7.92
C ALA A 280 19.57 -16.94 8.67
N ASP A 281 18.89 -17.84 7.96
CA ASP A 281 18.31 -19.06 8.53
C ASP A 281 19.39 -20.07 8.98
N TRP A 282 20.58 -20.03 8.36
CA TRP A 282 21.76 -20.81 8.77
C TRP A 282 22.59 -20.15 9.89
N ASP A 283 22.10 -19.04 10.45
CA ASP A 283 22.75 -18.19 11.46
C ASP A 283 24.06 -17.50 11.00
N GLU A 284 24.30 -17.41 9.69
CA GLU A 284 25.40 -16.64 9.10
C GLU A 284 24.97 -15.19 8.86
N ARG A 285 24.62 -14.50 9.95
CA ARG A 285 24.03 -13.16 9.93
C ARG A 285 24.94 -12.10 9.32
N GLU A 286 26.24 -12.18 9.59
CA GLU A 286 27.23 -11.22 9.10
C GLU A 286 27.31 -11.27 7.56
N ARG A 287 27.48 -12.47 7.00
CA ARG A 287 27.41 -12.72 5.55
C ARG A 287 26.07 -12.32 4.94
N ALA A 288 24.95 -12.63 5.61
CA ALA A 288 23.63 -12.21 5.13
C ALA A 288 23.51 -10.67 5.06
N SER A 289 24.07 -9.96 6.04
CA SER A 289 24.11 -8.49 6.10
C SER A 289 24.98 -7.91 4.97
N GLU A 290 26.18 -8.46 4.76
CA GLU A 290 27.08 -8.09 3.66
C GLU A 290 26.42 -8.29 2.29
N LEU A 291 25.76 -9.43 2.08
CA LEU A 291 25.03 -9.71 0.84
C LEU A 291 23.88 -8.72 0.63
N CYS A 292 23.11 -8.40 1.69
CA CYS A 292 22.06 -7.39 1.60
C CYS A 292 22.63 -6.00 1.27
N ALA A 293 23.71 -5.59 1.92
CA ALA A 293 24.34 -4.29 1.71
C ALA A 293 24.89 -4.16 0.29
N SER A 294 25.59 -5.18 -0.21
CA SER A 294 26.13 -5.21 -1.57
C SER A 294 25.03 -5.20 -2.63
N ALA A 295 23.95 -5.97 -2.43
CA ALA A 295 22.79 -5.98 -3.31
C ALA A 295 22.10 -4.60 -3.37
N LEU A 296 21.85 -3.97 -2.22
CA LEU A 296 21.24 -2.64 -2.17
C LEU A 296 22.16 -1.56 -2.77
N ALA A 297 23.48 -1.66 -2.59
CA ALA A 297 24.44 -0.76 -3.23
C ALA A 297 24.43 -0.90 -4.76
N LYS A 298 24.39 -2.14 -5.28
CA LYS A 298 24.23 -2.42 -6.71
C LYS A 298 22.91 -1.84 -7.24
N ALA A 299 21.83 -2.03 -6.49
CA ALA A 299 20.51 -1.52 -6.86
C ALA A 299 20.46 0.02 -6.97
N LYS A 300 21.18 0.76 -6.11
CA LYS A 300 21.23 2.24 -6.18
C LYS A 300 21.76 2.75 -7.51
N ARG A 301 22.70 2.03 -8.13
CA ARG A 301 23.33 2.39 -9.41
C ARG A 301 22.45 2.08 -10.63
N LEU A 302 21.37 1.32 -10.45
CA LEU A 302 20.48 0.93 -11.55
C LEU A 302 19.51 2.05 -11.98
N PRO A 303 19.13 2.09 -13.26
CA PRO A 303 18.06 2.96 -13.75
C PRO A 303 16.73 2.75 -13.01
N ALA A 304 15.91 3.80 -12.93
CA ALA A 304 14.65 3.76 -12.17
C ALA A 304 13.69 2.64 -12.62
N TYR A 305 13.63 2.34 -13.91
CA TYR A 305 12.81 1.24 -14.44
C TYR A 305 13.27 -0.15 -13.93
N ALA A 306 14.57 -0.43 -13.98
CA ALA A 306 15.14 -1.70 -13.50
C ALA A 306 14.93 -1.89 -11.98
N ARG A 307 15.02 -0.79 -11.21
CA ARG A 307 14.68 -0.80 -9.77
C ARG A 307 13.20 -1.09 -9.53
N ARG A 308 12.30 -0.56 -10.36
CA ARG A 308 10.86 -0.82 -10.25
C ARG A 308 10.51 -2.28 -10.54
N MET A 309 11.15 -2.89 -11.53
CA MET A 309 10.94 -4.32 -11.82
C MET A 309 11.40 -5.22 -10.67
N ASN A 310 12.55 -4.91 -10.06
CA ASN A 310 13.09 -5.66 -8.93
C ASN A 310 12.57 -5.21 -7.57
N LYS A 311 11.55 -4.33 -7.53
CA LYS A 311 11.07 -3.73 -6.29
C LYS A 311 10.68 -4.77 -5.23
N PRO A 312 9.95 -5.87 -5.54
CA PRO A 312 9.58 -6.86 -4.54
C PRO A 312 10.80 -7.52 -3.88
N ALA A 313 11.80 -7.92 -4.67
CA ALA A 313 13.05 -8.50 -4.17
C ALA A 313 13.86 -7.51 -3.34
N LEU A 314 13.99 -6.26 -3.80
CA LEU A 314 14.71 -5.20 -3.10
C LEU A 314 14.05 -4.82 -1.78
N ASP A 315 12.71 -4.80 -1.74
CA ASP A 315 11.94 -4.56 -0.51
C ASP A 315 12.18 -5.70 0.50
N ARG A 316 12.20 -6.97 0.07
CA ARG A 316 12.57 -8.12 0.93
C ARG A 316 13.99 -8.01 1.48
N ILE A 317 14.96 -7.71 0.63
CA ILE A 317 16.36 -7.51 1.04
C ILE A 317 16.47 -6.37 2.06
N GLY A 318 15.80 -5.24 1.81
CA GLY A 318 15.78 -4.11 2.72
C GLY A 318 15.12 -4.42 4.07
N GLN A 319 14.05 -5.21 4.08
CA GLN A 319 13.41 -5.67 5.32
C GLN A 319 14.33 -6.61 6.10
N LEU A 320 14.97 -7.56 5.42
CA LEU A 320 15.91 -8.50 6.04
C LEU A 320 17.11 -7.76 6.65
N ALA A 321 17.72 -6.83 5.92
CA ALA A 321 18.83 -6.01 6.41
C ALA A 321 18.47 -5.27 7.71
N LYS A 322 17.27 -4.69 7.77
CA LYS A 322 16.77 -4.02 9.00
C LYS A 322 16.60 -5.00 10.16
N ARG A 323 16.06 -6.20 9.90
CA ARG A 323 15.89 -7.25 10.93
C ARG A 323 17.23 -7.74 11.47
N LEU A 324 18.23 -7.91 10.61
CA LEU A 324 19.57 -8.32 11.02
C LEU A 324 20.25 -7.25 11.89
N ALA A 325 20.22 -5.98 11.47
CA ALA A 325 20.78 -4.87 12.25
C ALA A 325 20.10 -4.67 13.61
N ALA A 326 18.77 -4.83 13.67
CA ALA A 326 18.04 -4.76 14.96
C ALA A 326 18.40 -5.92 15.91
N GLY A 327 18.72 -7.10 15.37
CA GLY A 327 19.16 -8.25 16.16
C GLY A 327 20.58 -8.13 16.71
N GLU A 328 21.44 -7.32 16.10
CA GLU A 328 22.78 -7.00 16.60
C GLU A 328 22.74 -5.96 17.71
N ALA A 329 21.89 -4.93 17.59
CA ALA A 329 21.78 -3.87 18.59
C ALA A 329 21.18 -4.30 19.94
N GLY A 330 20.58 -5.50 20.01
CA GLY A 330 19.99 -6.07 21.22
C GLY A 330 20.84 -7.14 21.92
N ARG A 331 22.03 -7.46 21.39
CA ARG A 331 23.03 -8.35 22.02
C ARG A 331 24.12 -7.52 22.68
#